data_AF-A0A077QAL3-F1
#
_entry.id   AF-A0A077QAL3-F1
#
_cell.length_a   1.000
_cell.length_b   1.000
_cell.length_c   1.000
_cell.angle_alpha   90.00
_cell.angle_beta   90.00
_cell.angle_gamma   90.00
#
_symmetry.space_group_name_H-M   'P 1'
#
loop_
_entity.id
_entity.type
_entity.pdbx_description
1 polymer ?
#
loop_
_entity_poly.entity_id
_entity_poly.type
_entity_poly.pdbx_seq_one_letter_code
_entity_poly.pdbx_strand_id
1 'polypeptide(L)' 'MSTRNDPQLRARIPQELKDALEKSALQNDRTLTAEITRRLRESLERDGIIVFSQAD' A
#
# COMPACT_ATOMS: atom_id res chain seq x y z
N MET A 1 15.19 2.76 20.38
CA MET A 1 14.02 3.48 19.86
C MET A 1 14.19 3.53 18.35
N SER A 2 13.70 2.52 17.64
CA SER A 2 14.00 2.32 16.22
C SER A 2 13.16 3.28 15.40
N THR A 3 13.76 4.39 14.97
CA THR A 3 13.13 5.26 13.98
C THR A 3 13.03 4.45 12.68
N ARG A 4 11.79 4.11 12.28
CA ARG A 4 11.55 3.66 10.90
C ARG A 4 11.91 4.84 10.00
N ASN A 5 13.05 4.74 9.34
CA ASN A 5 13.59 5.78 8.47
C ASN A 5 12.92 5.77 7.08
N ASP A 6 11.88 4.96 6.90
CA ASP A 6 11.12 4.86 5.66
C ASP A 6 10.40 6.19 5.35
N PRO A 7 10.40 6.65 4.08
CA PRO A 7 9.68 7.85 3.69
C PRO A 7 8.17 7.69 3.95
N GLN A 8 7.54 8.72 4.52
CA GLN A 8 6.10 8.73 4.82
C GLN A 8 5.30 9.43 3.71
N LEU A 9 4.22 8.78 3.25
CA LEU A 9 3.25 9.38 2.34
C LEU A 9 2.09 10.00 3.11
N ARG A 10 1.88 11.32 2.97
CA ARG A 10 0.68 12.02 3.49
C ARG A 10 -0.30 12.28 2.34
N ALA A 11 -1.26 11.38 2.16
CA ALA A 11 -2.29 11.50 1.13
C ALA A 11 -3.62 11.97 1.74
N ARG A 12 -4.35 12.80 1.00
CA ARG A 12 -5.77 13.09 1.25
C ARG A 12 -6.58 12.30 0.23
N ILE A 13 -7.51 11.48 0.72
CA ILE A 13 -8.35 10.62 -0.13
C ILE A 13 -9.83 10.81 0.24
N PRO A 14 -10.76 10.55 -0.70
CA PRO A 14 -12.19 10.49 -0.38
C PRO A 14 -12.49 9.46 0.72
N GLN A 15 -13.54 9.70 1.49
CA GLN A 15 -13.94 8.81 2.59
C GLN A 15 -14.31 7.42 2.05
N GLU A 16 -15.07 7.35 0.95
CA GLU A 16 -15.47 6.06 0.37
C GLU A 16 -14.26 5.20 -0.06
N LEU A 17 -13.17 5.84 -0.49
CA LEU A 17 -11.95 5.13 -0.86
C LEU A 17 -11.22 4.59 0.38
N LYS A 18 -11.18 5.37 1.46
CA LYS A 18 -10.61 4.92 2.74
C LYS A 18 -11.36 3.69 3.27
N ASP A 19 -12.69 3.74 3.26
CA ASP A 19 -13.53 2.65 3.76
C ASP A 19 -13.35 1.36 2.93
N ALA A 20 -13.26 1.50 1.61
CA ALA A 20 -12.99 0.37 0.72
C ALA A 20 -11.60 -0.25 0.96
N LEU A 21 -10.58 0.57 1.21
CA LEU A 21 -9.22 0.12 1.54
C LEU A 21 -9.17 -0.59 2.90
N GLU A 22 -9.85 -0.05 3.92
CA GLU A 22 -9.93 -0.67 5.25
C GLU A 22 -10.62 -2.03 5.20
N LYS A 23 -11.75 -2.13 4.47
CA LYS A 23 -12.43 -3.41 4.26
C LYS A 23 -11.55 -4.43 3.53
N SER A 24 -10.86 -4.00 2.47
CA SER A 24 -9.92 -4.87 1.75
C SER A 24 -8.77 -5.32 2.65
N ALA A 25 -8.21 -4.42 3.45
CA ALA A 25 -7.12 -4.74 4.36
C ALA A 25 -7.55 -5.81 5.38
N LEU A 26 -8.74 -5.65 5.98
CA LEU A 26 -9.32 -6.64 6.90
C LEU A 26 -9.53 -8.00 6.23
N GLN A 27 -10.07 -8.02 5.01
CA GLN A 27 -10.31 -9.27 4.27
C GLN A 27 -9.02 -10.03 3.91
N ASN A 28 -7.90 -9.31 3.79
CA ASN A 28 -6.59 -9.87 3.43
C ASN A 28 -5.67 -10.07 4.64
N ASP A 29 -6.17 -9.86 5.87
CA ASP A 29 -5.39 -9.90 7.12
C ASP A 29 -4.13 -9.00 7.07
N ARG A 30 -4.31 -7.77 6.57
CA ARG A 30 -3.26 -6.77 6.42
C ARG A 30 -3.60 -5.50 7.17
N THR A 31 -2.56 -4.75 7.55
CA THR A 31 -2.73 -3.35 7.96
C THR A 31 -3.14 -2.50 6.76
N LEU A 32 -3.83 -1.38 7.01
CA LEU A 32 -4.22 -0.42 5.96
C LEU A 32 -3.00 0.03 5.15
N THR A 33 -1.88 0.35 5.82
CA THR A 33 -0.63 0.75 5.14
C THR A 33 -0.10 -0.37 4.25
N ALA A 34 -0.08 -1.62 4.72
CA ALA A 34 0.42 -2.75 3.92
C ALA A 34 -0.45 -2.98 2.67
N GLU A 35 -1.77 -2.84 2.79
CA GLU A 35 -2.69 -2.97 1.66
C GLU A 35 -2.55 -1.81 0.66
N ILE A 36 -2.42 -0.56 1.14
CA ILE A 36 -2.16 0.60 0.29
C ILE A 36 -0.85 0.41 -0.48
N THR A 37 0.24 0.11 0.22
CA THR A 37 1.56 -0.09 -0.40
C THR A 37 1.53 -1.22 -1.42
N ARG A 38 0.83 -2.32 -1.13
CA ARG A 38 0.66 -3.43 -2.08
C ARG A 38 -0.07 -2.99 -3.34
N ARG A 39 -1.23 -2.34 -3.21
CA ARG A 39 -2.03 -1.90 -4.36
C ARG A 39 -1.29 -0.86 -5.20
N LEU A 40 -0.57 0.06 -4.57
CA LEU A 40 0.27 1.03 -5.27
C LEU A 40 1.38 0.31 -6.04
N ARG A 41 2.06 -0.65 -5.41
CA ARG A 41 3.08 -1.47 -6.08
C ARG A 41 2.51 -2.20 -7.29
N GLU A 42 1.43 -2.97 -7.11
CA GLU A 42 0.77 -3.74 -8.18
C GLU A 42 0.33 -2.82 -9.34
N SER A 43 -0.13 -1.59 -9.03
CA SER A 43 -0.45 -0.60 -10.07
C SER A 43 0.78 -0.16 -10.85
N LEU A 44 1.86 0.21 -10.17
CA LEU A 44 3.09 0.67 -10.81
C LEU A 44 3.79 -0.45 -11.60
N GLU A 45 3.70 -1.70 -11.14
CA GLU A 45 4.17 -2.88 -11.87
C GLU A 45 3.37 -3.12 -13.15
N ARG A 46 2.03 -3.06 -13.06
CA ARG A 46 1.15 -3.19 -14.23
C ARG A 46 1.41 -2.10 -15.27
N ASP A 47 1.71 -0.89 -14.81
CA ASP A 47 2.02 0.24 -15.67
C ASP A 47 3.48 0.19 -16.19
N GLY A 48 4.27 -0.82 -15.79
CA GLY A 48 5.66 -1.02 -16.22
C GLY A 48 6.66 -0.01 -15.64
N ILE A 49 6.25 0.76 -14.62
CA ILE A 49 7.08 1.81 -14.00
C ILE A 49 8.15 1.18 -13.12
N ILE A 50 7.81 0.06 -12.45
CA ILE A 50 8.73 -0.69 -11.59
C ILE A 50 8.63 -2.18 -11.90
N VAL A 51 9.73 -2.91 -11.70
CA VAL A 51 9.76 -4.37 -11.78
C VAL A 51 10.30 -4.89 -10.46
N PHE A 52 9.46 -5.48 -9.62
CA PHE A 52 9.92 -6.15 -8.40
C PHE A 52 10.14 -7.64 -8.67
N SER A 53 11.40 -8.06 -8.66
CA SER A 53 11.76 -9.48 -8.65
C SER A 53 11.53 -10.02 -7.24
N GLN A 54 10.57 -10.93 -7.07
CA GLN A 54 10.37 -11.64 -5.81
C GLN A 54 11.46 -12.71 -5.66
N ALA A 55 12.56 -12.35 -4.99
CA ALA A 55 13.60 -13.28 -4.55
C ALA A 55 14.35 -12.70 -3.34
N ASP A 56 13.69 -12.67 -2.18
CA ASP A 56 14.30 -12.64 -0.83
C ASP A 56 13.25 -13.04 0.21
#